data_AF-O45079-F1
#
_entry.id   AF-O45079-F1
#
_cell.length_a   1.000
_cell.length_b   1.000
_cell.length_c   1.000
_cell.angle_alpha   90.00
_cell.angle_beta   90.00
_cell.angle_gamma   90.00
#
_symmetry.space_group_name_H-M   'P 1'
#
loop_
_entity.id
_entity.type
_entity.pdbx_description
1 polymer ?
#
loop_
_entity_poly.entity_id
_entity_poly.type
_entity_poly.pdbx_seq_one_letter_code
_entity_poly.pdbx_strand_id
1 'polypeptide(L)'
;MSTKEKKTKKPHNVKSSVVPPKKWKTKKKDKKGTGKLRKTASNASLKKHGSTHKIKKPEDITSDGCPLLLTASDTCANIYAEQLSAPNNLSAKTSTPHKSIEAALTPVAFSPPPATQATQAMDAPATTKTAVKPTKWKAEDVAVAYIQKLDPGVIRAEYIEACAATKVNIDKDCQLWKKNLQMNQADNYPILDSTIVKNPAQPDSYVNMSSVIVPHCRYPILMAQMPKRGFEEEFWRAAFNESVVIMYVLMGTEDEKNDFFPTTMGAYVYYGAMFVNIRKVEKMDEERTRYTIEVLPNGFSNSVMMNVYVHTGWEASGVPVRYANTTRSVVDVMNFVKTSSGTEKMLVVSKNGCGRAGFFLSLGAAFCCLNDNSEPRIGEIVKAIRSQRPNAVDSIKQYASIYLCFVYYIKKKITIPEGMQQKFDDLKKGIEAIIREDLSIMY
;
A
#
# COMPACT_ATOMS: atom_id res chain seq x y z
N MET A 1 -58.73 -15.82 35.91
CA MET A 1 -58.80 -14.53 36.63
C MET A 1 -58.02 -13.48 35.85
N SER A 2 -58.72 -12.36 35.60
CA SER A 2 -58.38 -11.06 34.99
C SER A 2 -57.05 -10.80 34.25
N THR A 3 -57.23 -10.44 32.98
CA THR A 3 -56.43 -9.57 32.10
C THR A 3 -56.24 -8.14 32.64
N LYS A 4 -55.21 -7.42 32.16
CA LYS A 4 -55.33 -6.09 31.51
C LYS A 4 -53.99 -5.50 31.04
N GLU A 5 -53.90 -5.31 29.73
CA GLU A 5 -52.95 -4.42 29.03
C GLU A 5 -53.11 -2.95 29.44
N LYS A 6 -52.03 -2.17 29.30
CA LYS A 6 -52.09 -0.70 29.23
C LYS A 6 -51.34 -0.21 27.98
N LYS A 7 -52.11 0.35 27.06
CA LYS A 7 -51.70 0.98 25.79
C LYS A 7 -51.27 2.45 25.99
N THR A 8 -50.37 2.85 25.08
CA THR A 8 -50.24 4.17 24.41
C THR A 8 -49.79 5.41 25.18
N LYS A 9 -48.73 6.05 24.66
CA LYS A 9 -48.62 7.50 24.36
C LYS A 9 -47.48 7.76 23.36
N LYS A 10 -47.81 8.23 22.14
CA LYS A 10 -46.96 9.14 21.32
C LYS A 10 -47.44 10.56 21.63
N PRO A 11 -46.58 11.60 21.56
CA PRO A 11 -46.78 12.53 20.43
C PRO A 11 -45.54 13.32 19.97
N HIS A 12 -45.76 14.03 18.86
CA HIS A 12 -45.14 15.26 18.38
C HIS A 12 -43.85 15.27 17.54
N ASN A 13 -44.07 15.85 16.37
CA ASN A 13 -43.24 16.16 15.21
C ASN A 13 -42.47 17.48 15.44
N VAL A 14 -41.17 17.51 15.15
CA VAL A 14 -40.40 18.76 14.95
C VAL A 14 -39.63 18.63 13.64
N LYS A 15 -40.09 19.41 12.64
CA LYS A 15 -39.39 19.65 11.37
C LYS A 15 -38.26 20.64 11.60
N SER A 16 -37.03 20.29 11.22
CA SER A 16 -35.94 21.24 11.04
C SER A 16 -35.55 21.31 9.56
N SER A 17 -35.87 22.43 8.92
CA SER A 17 -35.40 22.77 7.57
C SER A 17 -33.96 23.26 7.62
N VAL A 18 -33.09 22.74 6.76
CA VAL A 18 -31.76 23.33 6.50
C VAL A 18 -31.74 23.89 5.08
N VAL A 19 -31.48 25.19 5.02
CA VAL A 19 -31.49 26.08 3.85
C VAL A 19 -30.18 25.93 3.06
N PRO A 20 -30.18 25.94 1.71
CA PRO A 20 -28.93 25.99 0.93
C PRO A 20 -28.43 27.45 0.82
N PRO A 21 -27.11 27.72 0.92
CA PRO A 21 -26.61 29.08 0.83
C PRO A 21 -26.61 29.59 -0.63
N LYS A 22 -27.08 30.83 -0.77
CA LYS A 22 -27.24 31.60 -2.01
C LYS A 22 -25.90 31.97 -2.66
N LYS A 23 -25.89 31.95 -4.00
CA LYS A 23 -24.85 32.51 -4.88
C LYS A 23 -24.61 33.99 -4.60
N TRP A 24 -23.37 34.39 -4.31
CA TRP A 24 -22.95 35.79 -4.32
C TRP A 24 -22.27 36.13 -5.65
N LYS A 25 -22.90 36.99 -6.44
CA LYS A 25 -22.26 37.74 -7.54
C LYS A 25 -21.78 39.07 -6.96
N THR A 26 -20.50 39.40 -7.10
CA THR A 26 -20.03 40.77 -6.84
C THR A 26 -19.24 41.30 -8.03
N LYS A 27 -19.60 42.53 -8.37
CA LYS A 27 -19.28 43.30 -9.57
C LYS A 27 -17.80 43.66 -9.71
N LYS A 28 -17.34 43.66 -10.96
CA LYS A 28 -16.18 44.44 -11.46
C LYS A 28 -16.33 45.92 -11.08
N LYS A 29 -15.24 46.52 -10.59
CA LYS A 29 -14.98 47.97 -10.71
C LYS A 29 -13.48 48.17 -10.95
N ASP A 30 -13.18 48.65 -12.16
CA ASP A 30 -11.89 49.21 -12.53
C ASP A 30 -11.62 50.50 -11.73
N LYS A 31 -10.39 50.68 -11.26
CA LYS A 31 -9.80 52.01 -11.07
C LYS A 31 -8.27 51.95 -11.20
N LYS A 32 -7.78 52.67 -12.22
CA LYS A 32 -6.38 53.05 -12.45
C LYS A 32 -5.85 53.87 -11.27
N GLY A 33 -4.59 53.64 -10.91
CA GLY A 33 -3.83 54.47 -9.97
C GLY A 33 -2.35 54.10 -10.00
N THR A 34 -1.56 54.97 -10.62
CA THR A 34 -0.12 54.88 -10.86
C THR A 34 0.71 55.17 -9.61
N GLY A 35 1.80 54.44 -9.39
CA GLY A 35 2.82 54.76 -8.39
C GLY A 35 4.05 53.86 -8.49
N LYS A 36 5.10 54.35 -9.17
CA LYS A 36 6.44 53.75 -9.28
C LYS A 36 7.14 53.73 -7.90
N LEU A 37 7.74 52.61 -7.50
CA LEU A 37 9.04 52.64 -6.82
C LEU A 37 9.80 51.28 -6.87
N ARG A 38 10.98 51.38 -7.50
CA ARG A 38 12.26 50.66 -7.34
C ARG A 38 12.39 49.13 -7.45
N LYS A 39 13.29 48.79 -8.38
CA LYS A 39 13.85 47.50 -8.77
C LYS A 39 14.84 46.95 -7.72
N THR A 40 14.81 45.63 -7.51
CA THR A 40 16.00 44.79 -7.32
C THR A 40 15.80 43.49 -8.10
N ALA A 41 16.88 43.01 -8.71
CA ALA A 41 16.91 42.01 -9.77
C ALA A 41 16.93 40.57 -9.25
N SER A 42 16.27 39.67 -9.99
CA SER A 42 16.67 38.30 -10.37
C SER A 42 15.47 37.36 -10.45
N ASN A 43 15.54 36.44 -11.43
CA ASN A 43 14.58 35.37 -11.75
C ASN A 43 13.30 35.75 -12.51
N ALA A 44 13.49 36.42 -13.65
CA ALA A 44 12.53 36.44 -14.76
C ALA A 44 13.07 35.62 -15.94
N SER A 45 12.95 34.30 -15.86
CA SER A 45 12.96 33.38 -17.01
C SER A 45 12.64 31.98 -16.48
N LEU A 46 11.36 31.60 -16.47
CA LEU A 46 10.81 30.22 -16.32
C LEU A 46 9.29 30.30 -16.06
N LYS A 47 8.54 31.07 -16.85
CA LYS A 47 7.06 31.04 -16.85
C LYS A 47 6.54 31.29 -18.26
N LYS A 48 6.83 30.35 -19.17
CA LYS A 48 6.22 30.26 -20.51
C LYS A 48 6.58 28.90 -21.14
N HIS A 49 6.05 27.81 -20.60
CA HIS A 49 5.87 26.57 -21.36
C HIS A 49 4.70 25.80 -20.74
N GLY A 50 3.58 25.79 -21.47
CA GLY A 50 2.49 24.85 -21.20
C GLY A 50 3.03 23.42 -21.33
N SER A 51 2.69 22.58 -20.36
CA SER A 51 3.11 21.18 -20.33
C SER A 51 2.47 20.40 -21.47
N THR A 52 3.24 20.17 -22.53
CA THR A 52 3.06 19.06 -23.46
C THR A 52 4.21 18.08 -23.21
N HIS A 53 3.98 17.08 -22.36
CA HIS A 53 4.97 16.03 -22.12
C HIS A 53 5.18 15.20 -23.41
N LYS A 54 6.36 15.36 -24.03
CA LYS A 54 6.84 14.45 -25.08
C LYS A 54 7.46 13.24 -24.42
N ILE A 55 6.76 12.10 -24.47
CA ILE A 55 7.32 10.78 -24.18
C ILE A 55 8.33 10.47 -25.30
N LYS A 56 9.61 10.26 -24.96
CA LYS A 56 10.58 9.68 -25.90
C LYS A 56 10.68 8.18 -25.61
N LYS A 57 10.29 7.34 -26.58
CA LYS A 57 10.59 5.89 -26.61
C LYS A 57 11.94 5.66 -27.31
N PRO A 58 12.71 4.61 -26.96
CA PRO A 58 13.81 4.12 -27.80
C PRO A 58 13.28 3.25 -28.95
N GLU A 59 14.02 3.21 -30.05
CA GLU A 59 13.72 2.50 -31.31
C GLU A 59 13.85 0.97 -31.16
N ASP A 60 12.93 0.23 -31.79
CA ASP A 60 12.83 -1.24 -31.76
C ASP A 60 13.85 -1.91 -32.70
N ILE A 61 14.53 -2.97 -32.20
CA ILE A 61 15.21 -3.97 -33.03
C ILE A 61 14.46 -5.30 -32.87
N THR A 62 14.08 -5.84 -34.02
CA THR A 62 13.30 -7.06 -34.28
C THR A 62 14.04 -8.35 -33.93
N SER A 63 13.33 -9.34 -33.38
CA SER A 63 13.60 -10.77 -33.62
C SER A 63 12.41 -11.65 -33.19
N ASP A 64 11.95 -12.48 -34.11
CA ASP A 64 10.92 -13.50 -34.02
C ASP A 64 11.19 -14.62 -32.99
N GLY A 65 10.13 -15.34 -32.58
CA GLY A 65 10.24 -16.79 -32.37
C GLY A 65 9.57 -17.42 -31.13
N CYS A 66 8.27 -17.69 -31.23
CA CYS A 66 7.48 -18.82 -30.69
C CYS A 66 7.27 -19.09 -29.16
N PRO A 67 6.08 -19.63 -28.78
CA PRO A 67 5.60 -19.69 -27.40
C PRO A 67 5.69 -21.10 -26.78
N LEU A 68 5.87 -21.19 -25.46
CA LEU A 68 5.57 -22.43 -24.72
C LEU A 68 5.11 -22.14 -23.28
N LEU A 69 3.94 -22.70 -22.97
CA LEU A 69 3.35 -22.92 -21.65
C LEU A 69 4.35 -23.54 -20.66
N LEU A 70 4.25 -23.18 -19.36
CA LEU A 70 4.26 -24.13 -18.24
C LEU A 70 4.03 -23.43 -16.88
N THR A 71 2.85 -23.74 -16.32
CA THR A 71 2.52 -24.06 -14.92
C THR A 71 3.25 -23.39 -13.75
N ALA A 72 2.45 -22.73 -12.91
CA ALA A 72 2.78 -22.33 -11.55
C ALA A 72 3.25 -23.53 -10.70
N SER A 73 4.40 -23.36 -10.02
CA SER A 73 4.80 -24.21 -8.89
C SER A 73 4.81 -23.38 -7.62
N ASP A 74 3.91 -23.72 -6.71
CA ASP A 74 4.03 -23.44 -5.28
C ASP A 74 5.24 -24.22 -4.74
N THR A 75 6.21 -23.52 -4.14
CA THR A 75 7.12 -24.16 -3.18
C THR A 75 7.63 -23.17 -2.14
N CYS A 76 7.33 -23.49 -0.89
CA CYS A 76 7.89 -22.89 0.32
C CYS A 76 9.40 -23.13 0.41
N ALA A 77 10.12 -22.24 1.10
CA ALA A 77 11.27 -22.65 1.90
C ALA A 77 11.48 -21.69 3.09
N ASN A 78 11.33 -22.25 4.29
CA ASN A 78 11.80 -21.69 5.56
C ASN A 78 13.31 -21.49 5.49
N ILE A 79 13.81 -20.32 5.94
CA ILE A 79 15.18 -20.19 6.43
C ILE A 79 15.14 -19.35 7.71
N TYR A 80 15.14 -20.02 8.85
CA TYR A 80 15.64 -19.50 10.13
C TYR A 80 16.69 -20.51 10.60
N ALA A 81 17.94 -20.07 10.62
CA ALA A 81 19.00 -20.70 11.40
C ALA A 81 19.57 -19.60 12.30
N GLU A 82 19.14 -19.63 13.55
CA GLU A 82 19.67 -18.80 14.64
C GLU A 82 20.85 -19.58 15.25
N GLN A 83 22.06 -19.02 15.20
CA GLN A 83 23.16 -19.46 16.06
C GLN A 83 23.44 -18.39 17.11
N LEU A 84 23.16 -18.75 18.36
CA LEU A 84 23.60 -18.08 19.57
C LEU A 84 25.10 -18.30 19.76
N SER A 85 25.86 -17.22 19.97
CA SER A 85 27.03 -17.23 20.85
C SER A 85 27.33 -15.82 21.39
N ALA A 86 27.75 -15.81 22.66
CA ALA A 86 27.74 -14.72 23.64
C ALA A 86 28.77 -13.59 23.38
N PRO A 87 28.64 -12.42 24.05
CA PRO A 87 29.49 -11.26 23.79
C PRO A 87 30.78 -11.29 24.61
N ASN A 88 31.86 -10.75 24.06
CA ASN A 88 32.98 -10.26 24.86
C ASN A 88 33.50 -8.91 24.34
N ASN A 89 33.70 -8.01 25.30
CA ASN A 89 34.18 -6.64 25.20
C ASN A 89 35.55 -6.54 24.49
N LEU A 90 35.82 -5.44 23.78
CA LEU A 90 36.90 -4.48 24.10
C LEU A 90 37.11 -3.40 23.02
N SER A 91 37.04 -2.15 23.51
CA SER A 91 37.71 -0.89 23.14
C SER A 91 38.02 -0.50 21.68
N ALA A 92 37.51 0.69 21.36
CA ALA A 92 37.88 1.64 20.32
C ALA A 92 39.38 1.79 20.00
N LYS A 93 39.67 2.02 18.70
CA LYS A 93 40.41 3.21 18.22
C LYS A 93 40.30 3.40 16.70
N THR A 94 40.03 4.66 16.36
CA THR A 94 40.05 5.41 15.09
C THR A 94 41.19 5.12 14.11
N SER A 95 40.91 5.10 12.79
CA SER A 95 41.46 6.06 11.80
C SER A 95 41.07 5.74 10.34
N THR A 96 40.36 6.69 9.72
CA THR A 96 40.32 7.22 8.32
C THR A 96 40.75 6.44 7.06
N PRO A 97 40.15 6.75 5.87
CA PRO A 97 40.17 5.94 4.66
C PRO A 97 41.11 6.45 3.55
N HIS A 98 41.51 5.57 2.63
CA HIS A 98 42.28 5.91 1.43
C HIS A 98 41.52 5.72 0.11
N LYS A 99 41.65 6.79 -0.68
CA LYS A 99 41.30 7.10 -2.07
C LYS A 99 41.54 6.00 -3.14
N SER A 100 40.51 5.79 -3.96
CA SER A 100 40.44 5.81 -5.44
C SER A 100 41.68 5.52 -6.30
N ILE A 101 41.58 4.54 -7.21
CA ILE A 101 42.12 4.58 -8.58
C ILE A 101 41.14 3.88 -9.55
N GLU A 102 40.82 4.59 -10.63
CA GLU A 102 40.03 4.23 -11.83
C GLU A 102 40.85 3.45 -12.88
N ALA A 103 40.11 2.92 -13.86
CA ALA A 103 40.53 2.49 -15.21
C ALA A 103 41.18 1.10 -15.32
N ALA A 104 41.03 0.34 -16.40
CA ALA A 104 40.04 0.19 -17.46
C ALA A 104 40.51 -1.02 -18.28
N LEU A 105 39.62 -1.56 -19.13
CA LEU A 105 39.87 -2.40 -20.31
C LEU A 105 39.79 -3.95 -20.15
N THR A 106 38.85 -4.45 -20.93
CA THR A 106 38.31 -5.78 -21.26
C THR A 106 39.23 -6.66 -22.13
N PRO A 107 38.80 -7.83 -22.66
CA PRO A 107 38.52 -9.11 -22.00
C PRO A 107 39.22 -10.30 -22.75
N VAL A 108 38.71 -11.53 -22.55
CA VAL A 108 38.91 -12.79 -23.34
C VAL A 108 39.98 -13.76 -22.82
N ALA A 109 39.52 -14.91 -22.30
CA ALA A 109 39.96 -16.24 -22.74
C ALA A 109 39.12 -17.34 -22.08
N PHE A 110 38.50 -18.17 -22.93
CA PHE A 110 37.81 -19.42 -22.60
C PHE A 110 38.80 -20.45 -22.01
N SER A 111 38.32 -21.33 -21.15
CA SER A 111 39.00 -22.59 -20.80
C SER A 111 38.02 -23.76 -20.86
N PRO A 112 38.46 -24.96 -21.29
CA PRO A 112 37.59 -26.04 -21.77
C PRO A 112 37.21 -27.05 -20.65
N PRO A 113 36.25 -27.95 -20.89
CA PRO A 113 35.78 -28.90 -19.87
C PRO A 113 36.70 -30.13 -19.79
N PRO A 114 36.87 -30.79 -18.63
CA PRO A 114 37.62 -32.03 -18.56
C PRO A 114 36.76 -33.27 -18.85
N ALA A 115 37.46 -34.27 -19.37
CA ALA A 115 37.00 -35.47 -20.02
C ALA A 115 36.31 -36.52 -19.12
N THR A 116 35.46 -37.28 -19.80
CA THR A 116 34.81 -38.53 -19.42
C THR A 116 35.83 -39.60 -19.00
N GLN A 117 35.65 -40.20 -17.82
CA GLN A 117 36.14 -41.54 -17.51
C GLN A 117 35.01 -42.40 -16.98
N ALA A 118 34.85 -43.56 -17.61
CA ALA A 118 33.89 -44.59 -17.27
C ALA A 118 34.36 -45.35 -16.03
N THR A 119 33.46 -45.61 -15.08
CA THR A 119 33.65 -46.69 -14.10
C THR A 119 32.30 -47.19 -13.57
N GLN A 120 31.99 -48.41 -14.01
CA GLN A 120 31.34 -49.51 -13.30
C GLN A 120 29.99 -49.29 -12.61
N ALA A 121 28.98 -49.97 -13.17
CA ALA A 121 27.67 -50.18 -12.60
C ALA A 121 27.77 -51.03 -11.31
N MET A 122 27.30 -50.46 -10.21
CA MET A 122 26.93 -51.17 -8.99
C MET A 122 25.53 -50.72 -8.58
N ASP A 123 24.69 -51.70 -8.29
CA ASP A 123 23.26 -51.58 -8.00
C ASP A 123 22.94 -50.51 -6.95
N ALA A 124 22.02 -49.60 -7.30
CA ALA A 124 21.46 -48.62 -6.38
C ALA A 124 20.35 -49.26 -5.54
N PRO A 125 20.39 -49.17 -4.20
CA PRO A 125 19.30 -49.65 -3.36
C PRO A 125 18.10 -48.70 -3.47
N ALA A 126 16.90 -49.26 -3.41
CA ALA A 126 15.63 -48.57 -3.53
C ALA A 126 15.54 -47.38 -2.54
N THR A 127 15.49 -46.16 -3.08
CA THR A 127 15.23 -44.94 -2.31
C THR A 127 13.79 -44.96 -1.79
N THR A 128 13.65 -45.28 -0.52
CA THR A 128 12.40 -45.10 0.24
C THR A 128 12.10 -43.60 0.30
N LYS A 129 11.11 -43.14 -0.48
CA LYS A 129 10.53 -41.80 -0.35
C LYS A 129 9.90 -41.67 1.04
N THR A 130 10.65 -41.12 1.98
CA THR A 130 10.13 -40.72 3.29
C THR A 130 9.13 -39.58 3.04
N ALA A 131 7.84 -39.86 3.17
CA ALA A 131 6.80 -38.84 3.12
C ALA A 131 7.00 -37.87 4.30
N VAL A 132 7.53 -36.68 4.02
CA VAL A 132 7.59 -35.59 4.98
C VAL A 132 6.14 -35.20 5.31
N LYS A 133 5.66 -35.56 6.50
CA LYS A 133 4.34 -35.10 6.97
C LYS A 133 4.31 -33.58 6.94
N PRO A 134 3.27 -32.94 6.39
CA PRO A 134 3.17 -31.49 6.39
C PRO A 134 3.24 -30.97 7.82
N THR A 135 4.23 -30.12 8.11
CA THR A 135 4.37 -29.49 9.42
C THR A 135 3.14 -28.62 9.68
N LYS A 136 2.40 -28.94 10.75
CA LYS A 136 1.24 -28.16 11.22
C LYS A 136 1.61 -26.68 11.30
N TRP A 137 0.78 -25.79 10.74
CA TRP A 137 1.05 -24.36 10.88
C TRP A 137 0.88 -23.95 12.34
N LYS A 138 1.88 -23.29 12.91
CA LYS A 138 1.92 -22.96 14.35
C LYS A 138 0.68 -22.21 14.87
N ALA A 139 -0.02 -21.48 13.99
CA ALA A 139 -1.19 -20.69 14.32
C ALA A 139 -2.54 -21.38 14.04
N GLU A 140 -2.52 -22.65 13.63
CA GLU A 140 -3.73 -23.38 13.25
C GLU A 140 -4.78 -23.40 14.37
N ASP A 141 -4.39 -23.65 15.61
CA ASP A 141 -5.34 -23.72 16.73
C ASP A 141 -5.99 -22.35 17.01
N VAL A 142 -5.22 -21.26 16.93
CA VAL A 142 -5.73 -19.88 17.04
C VAL A 142 -6.64 -19.54 15.86
N ALA A 143 -6.30 -19.96 14.65
CA ALA A 143 -7.07 -19.71 13.45
C ALA A 143 -8.43 -20.43 13.47
N VAL A 144 -8.46 -21.70 13.90
CA VAL A 144 -9.69 -22.48 14.07
C VAL A 144 -10.56 -21.85 15.16
N ALA A 145 -9.99 -21.47 16.30
CA ALA A 145 -10.71 -20.81 17.38
C ALA A 145 -11.29 -19.45 16.93
N TYR A 146 -10.55 -18.67 16.14
CA TYR A 146 -11.02 -17.40 15.59
C TYR A 146 -12.24 -17.60 14.66
N ILE A 147 -12.18 -18.54 13.71
CA ILE A 147 -13.31 -18.88 12.84
C ILE A 147 -14.52 -19.34 13.67
N GLN A 148 -14.28 -20.10 14.74
CA GLN A 148 -15.34 -20.58 15.62
C GLN A 148 -16.05 -19.45 16.38
N LYS A 149 -15.37 -18.36 16.73
CA LYS A 149 -15.95 -17.22 17.45
C LYS A 149 -16.57 -16.17 16.52
N LEU A 150 -16.09 -16.07 15.29
CA LEU A 150 -16.48 -15.02 14.38
C LEU A 150 -17.97 -15.09 14.00
N ASP A 151 -18.64 -13.95 14.11
CA ASP A 151 -20.05 -13.76 13.76
C ASP A 151 -20.18 -12.59 12.76
N PRO A 152 -20.71 -12.79 11.54
CA PRO A 152 -21.00 -11.71 10.62
C PRO A 152 -21.87 -10.59 11.21
N GLY A 153 -22.77 -10.91 12.14
CA GLY A 153 -23.73 -9.96 12.72
C GLY A 153 -23.08 -8.77 13.44
N VAL A 154 -21.87 -8.93 13.97
CA VAL A 154 -21.18 -7.87 14.72
C VAL A 154 -20.36 -6.92 13.84
N ILE A 155 -20.01 -7.34 12.62
CA ILE A 155 -19.07 -6.62 11.73
C ILE A 155 -19.55 -5.18 11.45
N ARG A 156 -20.85 -4.98 11.23
CA ARG A 156 -21.42 -3.65 10.96
C ARG A 156 -21.31 -2.74 12.18
N ALA A 157 -21.65 -3.24 13.36
CA ALA A 157 -21.58 -2.47 14.60
C ALA A 157 -20.13 -2.08 14.93
N GLU A 158 -19.19 -3.01 14.75
CA GLU A 158 -17.76 -2.78 14.96
C GLU A 158 -17.22 -1.69 14.01
N TYR A 159 -17.61 -1.71 12.73
CA TYR A 159 -17.24 -0.65 11.77
C TYR A 159 -17.79 0.72 12.18
N ILE A 160 -19.06 0.79 12.59
CA ILE A 160 -19.69 2.04 13.03
C ILE A 160 -18.96 2.59 14.26
N GLU A 161 -18.64 1.73 15.22
CA GLU A 161 -17.87 2.09 16.41
C GLU A 161 -16.48 2.62 16.04
N ALA A 162 -15.76 1.93 15.15
CA ALA A 162 -14.46 2.39 14.66
C ALA A 162 -14.56 3.76 13.98
N CYS A 163 -15.60 4.00 13.17
CA CYS A 163 -15.81 5.30 12.53
C CYS A 163 -16.11 6.41 13.55
N ALA A 164 -16.92 6.12 14.56
CA ALA A 164 -17.28 7.08 15.61
C ALA A 164 -16.06 7.42 16.49
N ALA A 165 -15.27 6.42 16.87
CA ALA A 165 -14.09 6.57 17.72
C ALA A 165 -12.95 7.35 17.06
N THR A 166 -12.88 7.37 15.72
CA THR A 166 -11.79 8.04 14.97
C THR A 166 -12.28 9.26 14.19
N LYS A 167 -13.35 9.92 14.63
CA LYS A 167 -13.84 11.14 14.00
C LYS A 167 -12.84 12.29 14.22
N VAL A 168 -12.49 12.98 13.14
CA VAL A 168 -11.47 14.03 13.13
C VAL A 168 -12.10 15.42 13.25
N ASN A 169 -11.45 16.33 13.96
CA ASN A 169 -11.79 17.75 13.92
C ASN A 169 -11.04 18.43 12.77
N ILE A 170 -11.67 18.48 11.60
CA ILE A 170 -11.05 18.97 10.36
C ILE A 170 -10.55 20.43 10.48
N ASP A 171 -11.24 21.31 11.22
CA ASP A 171 -10.81 22.70 11.41
C ASP A 171 -9.53 22.85 12.24
N LYS A 172 -9.33 21.93 13.17
CA LYS A 172 -8.21 21.94 14.10
C LYS A 172 -7.02 21.11 13.60
N ASP A 173 -7.28 19.92 13.08
CA ASP A 173 -6.28 18.86 12.92
C ASP A 173 -5.79 18.68 11.46
N CYS A 174 -6.41 19.38 10.49
CA CYS A 174 -6.17 19.20 9.05
C CYS A 174 -5.95 20.54 8.31
N GLN A 175 -5.24 21.49 8.90
CA GLN A 175 -5.08 22.83 8.34
C GLN A 175 -4.21 22.84 7.07
N LEU A 176 -3.16 22.02 7.02
CA LEU A 176 -2.31 21.92 5.82
C LEU A 176 -3.09 21.36 4.63
N TRP A 177 -3.93 20.36 4.88
CA TRP A 177 -4.83 19.81 3.87
C TRP A 177 -5.80 20.87 3.33
N LYS A 178 -6.45 21.63 4.22
CA LYS A 178 -7.37 22.72 3.83
C LYS A 178 -6.70 23.80 2.98
N LYS A 179 -5.45 24.14 3.29
CA LYS A 179 -4.67 25.15 2.53
C LYS A 179 -4.29 24.65 1.12
N ASN A 180 -4.25 23.34 0.90
CA ASN A 180 -3.70 22.72 -0.30
C ASN A 180 -4.71 21.83 -1.06
N LEU A 181 -6.02 22.12 -0.99
CA LEU A 181 -7.07 21.35 -1.69
C LEU A 181 -6.80 21.17 -3.19
N GLN A 182 -6.19 22.15 -3.86
CA GLN A 182 -5.81 22.05 -5.27
C GLN A 182 -4.87 20.88 -5.58
N MET A 183 -4.09 20.41 -4.60
CA MET A 183 -3.12 19.31 -4.72
C MET A 183 -3.73 17.94 -4.37
N ASN A 184 -4.98 17.90 -3.88
CA ASN A 184 -5.66 16.67 -3.47
C ASN A 184 -6.51 16.09 -4.60
N GLN A 185 -6.64 14.76 -4.60
CA GLN A 185 -7.51 14.05 -5.55
C GLN A 185 -8.99 14.37 -5.32
N ALA A 186 -9.38 14.59 -4.07
CA ALA A 186 -10.73 15.01 -3.69
C ALA A 186 -10.74 15.82 -2.38
N ASP A 187 -11.77 16.66 -2.22
CA ASP A 187 -11.91 17.62 -1.11
C ASP A 187 -12.61 17.03 0.12
N ASN A 188 -12.89 15.73 0.14
CA ASN A 188 -13.59 15.03 1.24
C ASN A 188 -12.72 13.97 1.94
N TYR A 189 -11.42 13.92 1.63
CA TYR A 189 -10.46 12.98 2.23
C TYR A 189 -9.35 13.74 2.96
N PRO A 190 -9.58 14.13 4.23
CA PRO A 190 -8.63 14.90 5.00
C PRO A 190 -7.40 14.06 5.39
N ILE A 191 -6.28 14.76 5.59
CA ILE A 191 -5.05 14.23 6.17
C ILE A 191 -4.71 15.03 7.44
N LEU A 192 -4.22 14.34 8.48
CA LEU A 192 -3.83 14.97 9.75
C LEU A 192 -2.48 15.68 9.63
N ASP A 193 -2.39 16.89 10.16
CA ASP A 193 -1.16 17.68 10.21
C ASP A 193 -0.08 17.04 11.12
N SER A 194 -0.51 16.17 12.04
CA SER A 194 0.34 15.44 12.99
C SER A 194 1.06 14.24 12.37
N THR A 195 0.54 13.68 11.29
CA THR A 195 1.10 12.47 10.63
C THR A 195 1.59 12.72 9.21
N ILE A 196 1.28 13.88 8.62
CA ILE A 196 1.75 14.24 7.28
C ILE A 196 3.27 14.23 7.19
N VAL A 197 3.79 13.66 6.10
CA VAL A 197 5.22 13.70 5.75
C VAL A 197 5.59 15.14 5.43
N LYS A 198 6.63 15.65 6.10
CA LYS A 198 7.14 17.02 5.95
C LYS A 198 8.54 16.95 5.38
N ASN A 199 8.88 17.91 4.52
CA ASN A 199 10.26 18.13 4.11
C ASN A 199 10.90 19.20 5.00
N PRO A 200 11.86 18.86 5.88
CA PRO A 200 12.50 19.86 6.74
C PRO A 200 13.18 20.99 5.98
N ALA A 201 13.67 20.72 4.76
CA ALA A 201 14.30 21.73 3.91
C ALA A 201 13.28 22.65 3.21
N GLN A 202 12.00 22.26 3.16
CA GLN A 202 10.92 23.04 2.55
C GLN A 202 9.67 22.98 3.44
N PRO A 203 9.62 23.77 4.54
CA PRO A 203 8.55 23.68 5.54
C PRO A 203 7.14 23.95 5.00
N ASP A 204 7.03 24.74 3.92
CA ASP A 204 5.76 25.06 3.25
C ASP A 204 5.35 24.01 2.20
N SER A 205 6.19 23.01 1.92
CA SER A 205 5.86 21.96 0.96
C SER A 205 4.73 21.07 1.49
N TYR A 206 3.87 20.62 0.57
CA TYR A 206 2.74 19.77 0.87
C TYR A 206 2.75 18.53 -0.01
N VAL A 207 2.60 17.38 0.60
CA VAL A 207 2.32 16.12 -0.06
C VAL A 207 1.29 15.38 0.76
N ASN A 208 0.23 14.87 0.13
CA ASN A 208 -0.79 14.11 0.84
C ASN A 208 -0.31 12.66 1.07
N MET A 209 0.62 12.53 2.02
CA MET A 209 1.26 11.31 2.46
C MET A 209 1.42 11.35 3.98
N SER A 210 1.02 10.28 4.68
CA SER A 210 1.19 10.16 6.13
C SER A 210 2.19 9.08 6.48
N SER A 211 2.92 9.27 7.58
CA SER A 211 3.62 8.20 8.27
C SER A 211 2.70 7.57 9.31
N VAL A 212 2.46 6.25 9.21
CA VAL A 212 1.47 5.54 10.01
C VAL A 212 2.11 4.36 10.74
N ILE A 213 1.93 4.32 12.06
CA ILE A 213 2.30 3.18 12.90
C ILE A 213 1.19 2.13 12.76
N VAL A 214 1.51 1.02 12.10
CA VAL A 214 0.59 -0.10 11.92
C VAL A 214 0.81 -1.12 13.05
N PRO A 215 -0.24 -1.61 13.73
CA PRO A 215 -0.08 -2.65 14.75
C PRO A 215 0.69 -3.87 14.22
N HIS A 216 1.57 -4.42 15.06
CA HIS A 216 2.49 -5.53 14.71
C HIS A 216 3.53 -5.23 13.62
N CYS A 217 3.67 -3.97 13.21
CA CYS A 217 4.78 -3.51 12.37
C CYS A 217 5.77 -2.72 13.25
N ARG A 218 7.06 -3.07 13.17
CA ARG A 218 8.10 -2.44 14.00
C ARG A 218 8.36 -0.98 13.63
N TYR A 219 8.21 -0.65 12.36
CA TYR A 219 8.50 0.68 11.81
C TYR A 219 7.26 1.27 11.14
N PRO A 220 7.13 2.61 11.10
CA PRO A 220 6.04 3.27 10.40
C PRO A 220 6.02 2.91 8.91
N ILE A 221 4.82 2.76 8.36
CA ILE A 221 4.57 2.56 6.94
C ILE A 221 3.97 3.85 6.38
N LEU A 222 4.40 4.27 5.19
CA LEU A 222 3.86 5.46 4.55
C LEU A 222 2.56 5.12 3.82
N MET A 223 1.59 6.03 3.86
CA MET A 223 0.35 5.96 3.10
C MET A 223 0.17 7.25 2.31
N ALA A 224 -0.01 7.17 0.99
CA ALA A 224 -0.20 8.36 0.14
C ALA A 224 -1.36 8.23 -0.83
N GLN A 225 -1.92 9.38 -1.20
CA GLN A 225 -2.80 9.46 -2.37
C GLN A 225 -1.98 9.25 -3.65
N MET A 226 -2.63 8.83 -4.74
CA MET A 226 -2.05 8.95 -6.07
C MET A 226 -1.84 10.44 -6.35
N PRO A 227 -0.65 10.88 -6.78
CA PRO A 227 -0.40 12.30 -7.00
C PRO A 227 -1.39 12.85 -8.02
N LYS A 228 -1.90 14.06 -7.73
CA LYS A 228 -2.76 14.75 -8.68
C LYS A 228 -1.90 15.25 -9.83
N ARG A 229 -2.42 15.19 -11.06
CA ARG A 229 -1.72 15.63 -12.25
C ARG A 229 -1.19 17.06 -12.10
N GLY A 230 0.10 17.26 -12.36
CA GLY A 230 0.82 18.53 -12.17
C GLY A 230 1.47 18.71 -10.80
N PHE A 231 1.28 17.77 -9.88
CA PHE A 231 1.87 17.76 -8.52
C PHE A 231 2.62 16.44 -8.22
N GLU A 232 3.11 15.78 -9.27
CA GLU A 232 3.88 14.53 -9.16
C GLU A 232 5.29 14.79 -8.60
N GLU A 233 5.83 15.99 -8.79
CA GLU A 233 7.16 16.38 -8.30
C GLU A 233 7.25 16.24 -6.76
N GLU A 234 6.25 16.75 -6.04
CA GLU A 234 6.19 16.69 -4.58
C GLU A 234 6.09 15.24 -4.08
N PHE A 235 5.35 14.39 -4.79
CA PHE A 235 5.23 12.97 -4.47
C PHE A 235 6.55 12.23 -4.64
N TRP A 236 7.21 12.36 -5.79
CA TRP A 236 8.48 11.69 -6.05
C TRP A 236 9.60 12.21 -5.15
N ARG A 237 9.61 13.51 -4.86
CA ARG A 237 10.53 14.12 -3.90
C ARG A 237 10.34 13.57 -2.50
N ALA A 238 9.10 13.45 -2.03
CA ALA A 238 8.80 12.86 -0.73
C ALA A 238 9.22 11.38 -0.67
N ALA A 239 8.89 10.58 -1.67
CA ALA A 239 9.27 9.18 -1.72
C ALA A 239 10.80 8.98 -1.73
N PHE A 240 11.54 9.84 -2.45
CA PHE A 240 13.00 9.88 -2.43
C PHE A 240 13.54 10.25 -1.04
N ASN A 241 13.09 11.37 -0.47
CA ASN A 241 13.56 11.86 0.83
C ASN A 241 13.30 10.86 1.97
N GLU A 242 12.17 10.16 1.90
CA GLU A 242 11.78 9.13 2.87
C GLU A 242 12.49 7.78 2.66
N SER A 243 13.37 7.67 1.66
CA SER A 243 14.10 6.44 1.32
C SER A 243 13.15 5.26 1.07
N VAL A 244 12.10 5.50 0.28
CA VAL A 244 11.16 4.46 -0.13
C VAL A 244 11.83 3.51 -1.12
N VAL A 245 11.88 2.22 -0.80
CA VAL A 245 12.45 1.17 -1.66
C VAL A 245 11.38 0.23 -2.21
N ILE A 246 10.22 0.14 -1.55
CA ILE A 246 9.06 -0.63 -2.00
C ILE A 246 7.82 0.26 -1.98
N MET A 247 7.09 0.26 -3.09
CA MET A 247 5.81 0.95 -3.22
C MET A 247 4.74 -0.03 -3.71
N TYR A 248 3.57 -0.05 -3.09
CA TYR A 248 2.38 -0.74 -3.60
C TYR A 248 1.35 0.28 -4.05
N VAL A 249 0.97 0.25 -5.33
CA VAL A 249 -0.05 1.12 -5.92
C VAL A 249 -1.32 0.31 -6.14
N LEU A 250 -2.34 0.57 -5.32
CA LEU A 250 -3.63 -0.13 -5.35
C LEU A 250 -4.60 0.62 -6.26
N MET A 251 -4.84 0.07 -7.45
CA MET A 251 -5.61 0.71 -8.51
C MET A 251 -6.99 0.09 -8.67
N GLY A 252 -8.00 0.97 -8.66
CA GLY A 252 -9.36 0.61 -9.03
C GLY A 252 -9.59 0.65 -10.53
N THR A 253 -10.72 0.11 -10.98
CA THR A 253 -11.17 0.21 -12.37
C THR A 253 -11.30 1.66 -12.84
N GLU A 254 -11.55 2.60 -11.93
CA GLU A 254 -11.65 4.03 -12.22
C GLU A 254 -10.30 4.76 -12.29
N ASP A 255 -9.23 4.13 -11.80
CA ASP A 255 -7.90 4.74 -11.68
C ASP A 255 -6.97 4.40 -12.84
N GLU A 256 -7.39 3.57 -13.80
CA GLU A 256 -6.56 3.05 -14.91
C GLU A 256 -5.87 4.13 -15.76
N LYS A 257 -6.34 5.38 -15.69
CA LYS A 257 -5.74 6.53 -16.40
C LYS A 257 -4.77 7.34 -15.56
N ASN A 258 -4.52 6.94 -14.30
CA ASN A 258 -3.69 7.68 -13.36
C ASN A 258 -2.22 7.25 -13.48
N ASP A 259 -1.56 7.75 -14.52
CA ASP A 259 -0.16 7.47 -14.80
C ASP A 259 0.74 8.57 -14.21
N PHE A 260 1.31 8.32 -13.04
CA PHE A 260 2.27 9.23 -12.38
C PHE A 260 3.73 8.77 -12.52
N PHE A 261 3.96 7.76 -13.34
CA PHE A 261 5.26 7.33 -13.87
C PHE A 261 5.07 6.69 -15.25
N PRO A 262 6.09 6.71 -16.11
CA PRO A 262 6.05 5.96 -17.37
C PRO A 262 5.94 4.45 -17.12
N THR A 263 5.29 3.69 -18.01
CA THR A 263 5.04 2.25 -17.81
C THR A 263 5.79 1.34 -18.79
N THR A 264 6.67 1.91 -19.62
CA THR A 264 7.50 1.17 -20.59
C THR A 264 8.94 1.08 -20.10
N MET A 265 9.57 -0.08 -20.25
CA MET A 265 11.00 -0.26 -19.94
C MET A 265 11.86 0.77 -20.72
N GLY A 266 12.82 1.39 -20.05
CA GLY A 266 13.70 2.43 -20.61
C GLY A 266 13.07 3.82 -20.73
N ALA A 267 11.74 3.94 -20.60
CA ALA A 267 11.08 5.24 -20.62
C ALA A 267 11.38 6.03 -19.33
N TYR A 268 11.38 7.36 -19.46
CA TYR A 268 11.59 8.27 -18.35
C TYR A 268 10.74 9.53 -18.47
N VAL A 269 10.51 10.19 -17.34
CA VAL A 269 9.83 11.48 -17.25
C VAL A 269 10.57 12.35 -16.22
N TYR A 270 10.63 13.66 -16.51
CA TYR A 270 11.00 14.67 -15.51
C TYR A 270 9.72 15.26 -14.93
N TYR A 271 9.52 15.07 -13.62
CA TYR A 271 8.51 15.74 -12.82
C TYR A 271 9.18 16.90 -12.09
N GLY A 272 9.20 18.08 -12.72
CA GLY A 272 9.98 19.22 -12.26
C GLY A 272 11.46 18.87 -12.12
N ALA A 273 12.00 18.96 -10.91
CA ALA A 273 13.37 18.57 -10.62
C ALA A 273 13.58 17.09 -10.26
N MET A 274 12.58 16.21 -10.45
CA MET A 274 12.69 14.78 -10.19
C MET A 274 12.76 14.00 -11.51
N PHE A 275 13.83 13.26 -11.73
CA PHE A 275 13.97 12.30 -12.82
C PHE A 275 13.44 10.93 -12.38
N VAL A 276 12.51 10.37 -13.15
CA VAL A 276 11.88 9.07 -12.89
C VAL A 276 12.05 8.19 -14.12
N ASN A 277 12.80 7.09 -14.00
CA ASN A 277 13.18 6.21 -15.10
C ASN A 277 12.80 4.76 -14.81
N ILE A 278 12.23 4.06 -15.79
CA ILE A 278 11.88 2.64 -15.66
C ILE A 278 13.05 1.79 -16.12
N ARG A 279 13.65 1.07 -15.18
CA ARG A 279 14.75 0.15 -15.44
C ARG A 279 14.27 -1.26 -15.82
N LYS A 280 13.15 -1.71 -15.24
CA LYS A 280 12.60 -3.04 -15.48
C LYS A 280 11.08 -3.05 -15.35
N VAL A 281 10.42 -3.91 -16.13
CA VAL A 281 8.99 -4.21 -16.02
C VAL A 281 8.81 -5.72 -15.97
N GLU A 282 8.09 -6.23 -14.98
CA GLU A 282 7.83 -7.66 -14.79
C GLU A 282 6.36 -7.88 -14.47
N LYS A 283 5.65 -8.55 -15.39
CA LYS A 283 4.28 -8.99 -15.15
C LYS A 283 4.30 -10.21 -14.24
N MET A 284 3.73 -10.08 -13.04
CA MET A 284 3.70 -11.17 -12.05
C MET A 284 2.48 -12.07 -12.27
N ASP A 285 1.34 -11.46 -12.60
CA ASP A 285 0.10 -12.13 -13.02
C ASP A 285 -0.82 -11.12 -13.75
N GLU A 286 -2.11 -11.44 -13.88
CA GLU A 286 -3.10 -10.59 -14.57
C GLU A 286 -3.32 -9.23 -13.88
N GLU A 287 -3.21 -9.15 -12.56
CA GLU A 287 -3.52 -7.95 -11.78
C GLU A 287 -2.28 -7.28 -11.17
N ARG A 288 -1.13 -7.96 -11.17
CA ARG A 288 0.09 -7.49 -10.52
C ARG A 288 1.24 -7.35 -11.51
N THR A 289 1.80 -6.15 -11.56
CA THR A 289 3.01 -5.82 -12.34
C THR A 289 4.02 -5.12 -11.44
N ARG A 290 5.28 -5.56 -11.49
CA ARG A 290 6.41 -4.93 -10.80
C ARG A 290 7.18 -4.05 -11.77
N TYR A 291 7.45 -2.82 -11.35
CA TYR A 291 8.34 -1.88 -12.01
C TYR A 291 9.57 -1.66 -11.12
N THR A 292 10.76 -1.72 -11.68
CA THR A 292 11.97 -1.24 -11.02
C THR A 292 12.23 0.18 -11.53
N ILE A 293 12.01 1.17 -10.65
CA ILE A 293 12.03 2.59 -10.98
C ILE A 293 13.23 3.23 -10.31
N GLU A 294 14.05 3.93 -11.09
CA GLU A 294 15.09 4.79 -10.57
C GLU A 294 14.54 6.21 -10.41
N VAL A 295 14.71 6.76 -9.21
CA VAL A 295 14.32 8.14 -8.87
C VAL A 295 15.57 8.93 -8.51
N LEU A 296 15.77 10.07 -9.19
CA LEU A 296 16.93 10.93 -9.01
C LEU A 296 16.52 12.40 -9.00
N PRO A 297 16.74 13.16 -7.91
CA PRO A 297 16.60 14.60 -7.95
C PRO A 297 17.71 15.25 -8.79
N ASN A 298 17.36 16.28 -9.56
CA ASN A 298 18.32 17.04 -10.36
C ASN A 298 19.44 17.60 -9.48
N GLY A 299 20.68 17.45 -9.93
CA GLY A 299 21.88 17.92 -9.22
C GLY A 299 22.42 16.95 -8.17
N PHE A 300 21.76 15.81 -7.95
CA PHE A 300 22.27 14.73 -7.12
C PHE A 300 22.89 13.65 -8.01
N SER A 301 23.90 12.95 -7.48
CA SER A 301 24.50 11.76 -8.12
C SER A 301 23.88 10.46 -7.61
N ASN A 302 23.25 10.50 -6.43
CA ASN A 302 22.72 9.32 -5.76
C ASN A 302 21.24 9.18 -6.09
N SER A 303 20.90 8.15 -6.86
CA SER A 303 19.53 7.74 -7.12
C SER A 303 19.04 6.74 -6.08
N VAL A 304 17.72 6.60 -5.97
CA VAL A 304 17.07 5.51 -5.23
C VAL A 304 16.46 4.56 -6.23
N MET A 305 16.73 3.26 -6.07
CA MET A 305 16.06 2.20 -6.83
C MET A 305 14.85 1.71 -6.05
N MET A 306 13.66 1.87 -6.63
CA MET A 306 12.39 1.55 -5.99
C MET A 306 11.68 0.44 -6.76
N ASN A 307 11.22 -0.59 -6.05
CA ASN A 307 10.33 -1.61 -6.59
C ASN A 307 8.88 -1.17 -6.39
N VAL A 308 8.23 -0.76 -7.48
CA VAL A 308 6.84 -0.32 -7.51
C VAL A 308 5.95 -1.44 -8.02
N TYR A 309 5.10 -1.96 -7.14
CA TYR A 309 4.12 -2.99 -7.42
C TYR A 309 2.77 -2.34 -7.72
N VAL A 310 2.37 -2.34 -8.99
CA VAL A 310 1.02 -1.94 -9.38
C VAL A 310 0.11 -3.14 -9.22
N HIS A 311 -0.92 -2.98 -8.40
CA HIS A 311 -1.94 -3.98 -8.13
C HIS A 311 -3.29 -3.43 -8.59
N THR A 312 -3.72 -3.85 -9.77
CA THR A 312 -5.05 -3.58 -10.31
C THR A 312 -6.08 -4.57 -9.74
N GLY A 313 -7.26 -4.69 -10.33
CA GLY A 313 -8.26 -5.65 -9.85
C GLY A 313 -8.91 -5.25 -8.51
N TRP A 314 -8.98 -3.96 -8.20
CA TRP A 314 -9.83 -3.44 -7.14
C TRP A 314 -11.11 -2.86 -7.75
N GLU A 315 -12.25 -3.13 -7.13
CA GLU A 315 -13.50 -2.47 -7.48
C GLU A 315 -13.45 -0.98 -7.12
N ALA A 316 -14.33 -0.19 -7.74
CA ALA A 316 -14.56 1.21 -7.37
C ALA A 316 -14.98 1.37 -5.90
N SER A 317 -15.65 0.35 -5.33
CA SER A 317 -16.00 0.26 -3.90
C SER A 317 -14.77 0.09 -2.98
N GLY A 318 -13.60 -0.22 -3.56
CA GLY A 318 -12.34 -0.47 -2.87
C GLY A 318 -12.18 -1.87 -2.31
N VAL A 319 -12.98 -2.83 -2.77
CA VAL A 319 -12.82 -4.26 -2.47
C VAL A 319 -12.00 -4.94 -3.57
N PRO A 320 -11.09 -5.88 -3.25
CA PRO A 320 -10.40 -6.65 -4.28
C PRO A 320 -11.33 -7.60 -5.03
N VAL A 321 -11.20 -7.67 -6.35
CA VAL A 321 -11.90 -8.63 -7.20
C VAL A 321 -11.38 -10.06 -6.95
N ARG A 322 -10.07 -10.23 -6.74
CA ARG A 322 -9.43 -11.51 -6.45
C ARG A 322 -8.68 -11.49 -5.13
N TYR A 323 -9.28 -12.09 -4.10
CA TYR A 323 -8.66 -12.21 -2.78
C TYR A 323 -7.32 -12.97 -2.80
N ALA A 324 -7.11 -13.88 -3.75
CA ALA A 324 -5.85 -14.60 -3.93
C ALA A 324 -4.67 -13.65 -4.17
N ASN A 325 -4.81 -12.70 -5.11
CA ASN A 325 -3.75 -11.77 -5.49
C ASN A 325 -3.49 -10.77 -4.37
N THR A 326 -4.54 -10.24 -3.75
CA THR A 326 -4.43 -9.37 -2.57
C THR A 326 -3.76 -10.07 -1.40
N THR A 327 -4.13 -11.31 -1.11
CA THR A 327 -3.49 -12.12 -0.06
C THR A 327 -2.00 -12.27 -0.32
N ARG A 328 -1.58 -12.59 -1.56
CA ARG A 328 -0.16 -12.70 -1.92
C ARG A 328 0.58 -11.37 -1.72
N SER A 329 0.06 -10.26 -2.25
CA SER A 329 0.67 -8.94 -2.08
C SER A 329 0.82 -8.53 -0.62
N VAL A 330 -0.18 -8.82 0.22
CA VAL A 330 -0.10 -8.54 1.66
C VAL A 330 0.95 -9.42 2.33
N VAL A 331 1.06 -10.71 1.96
CA VAL A 331 2.13 -11.59 2.46
C VAL A 331 3.51 -11.05 2.10
N ASP A 332 3.73 -10.60 0.86
CA ASP A 332 4.99 -10.00 0.41
C ASP A 332 5.36 -8.77 1.25
N VAL A 333 4.37 -7.93 1.54
CA VAL A 333 4.51 -6.74 2.38
C VAL A 333 4.88 -7.09 3.80
N MET A 334 4.20 -8.06 4.41
CA MET A 334 4.51 -8.48 5.77
C MET A 334 5.89 -9.11 5.89
N ASN A 335 6.35 -9.82 4.85
CA ASN A 335 7.71 -10.35 4.81
C ASN A 335 8.73 -9.21 4.80
N PHE A 336 8.54 -8.19 3.96
CA PHE A 336 9.43 -7.02 3.96
C PHE A 336 9.44 -6.29 5.31
N VAL A 337 8.27 -6.06 5.90
CA VAL A 337 8.16 -5.36 7.19
C VAL A 337 8.88 -6.12 8.31
N LYS A 338 8.87 -7.46 8.27
CA LYS A 338 9.58 -8.29 9.25
C LYS A 338 11.10 -8.25 9.11
N THR A 339 11.61 -8.07 7.89
CA THR A 339 13.06 -8.05 7.62
C THR A 339 13.67 -6.65 7.55
N SER A 340 12.85 -5.60 7.44
CA SER A 340 13.32 -4.22 7.37
C SER A 340 14.04 -3.79 8.65
N SER A 341 15.11 -3.02 8.50
CA SER A 341 15.84 -2.34 9.58
C SER A 341 15.24 -0.97 9.95
N GLY A 342 14.19 -0.53 9.24
CA GLY A 342 13.54 0.78 9.44
C GLY A 342 14.20 1.95 8.70
N THR A 343 15.39 1.75 8.13
CA THR A 343 16.05 2.77 7.28
C THR A 343 15.39 2.87 5.91
N GLU A 344 14.99 1.73 5.38
CA GLU A 344 14.28 1.60 4.12
C GLU A 344 12.78 1.52 4.37
N LYS A 345 12.01 2.38 3.68
CA LYS A 345 10.57 2.49 3.93
C LYS A 345 9.74 1.85 2.83
N MET A 346 8.54 1.45 3.24
CA MET A 346 7.47 1.04 2.34
C MET A 346 6.43 2.14 2.24
N LEU A 347 5.88 2.30 1.04
CA LEU A 347 4.78 3.21 0.73
C LEU A 347 3.59 2.44 0.14
N VAL A 348 2.40 2.64 0.68
CA VAL A 348 1.14 2.16 0.09
C VAL A 348 0.37 3.34 -0.49
N VAL A 349 0.12 3.28 -1.79
CA VAL A 349 -0.58 4.31 -2.57
C VAL A 349 -1.93 3.77 -2.99
N SER A 350 -2.96 4.60 -2.86
CA SER A 350 -4.29 4.38 -3.44
C SER A 350 -4.85 5.72 -3.88
N LYS A 351 -6.01 5.77 -4.54
CA LYS A 351 -6.61 7.01 -5.04
C LYS A 351 -6.52 8.19 -4.07
N ASN A 352 -7.04 8.05 -2.85
CA ASN A 352 -7.03 9.11 -1.81
C ASN A 352 -6.02 8.84 -0.68
N GLY A 353 -5.24 7.76 -0.78
CA GLY A 353 -4.29 7.36 0.27
C GLY A 353 -4.93 6.88 1.56
N CYS A 354 -6.20 6.50 1.48
CA CYS A 354 -7.01 5.90 2.53
C CYS A 354 -7.91 4.84 1.85
N GLY A 355 -9.00 4.39 2.47
CA GLY A 355 -9.84 3.34 1.87
C GLY A 355 -9.03 2.06 1.60
N ARG A 356 -8.77 1.72 0.32
CA ARG A 356 -7.95 0.58 -0.14
C ARG A 356 -6.59 0.48 0.57
N ALA A 357 -5.87 1.59 0.73
CA ALA A 357 -4.58 1.55 1.43
C ALA A 357 -4.75 1.15 2.91
N GLY A 358 -5.80 1.64 3.56
CA GLY A 358 -6.13 1.28 4.94
C GLY A 358 -6.57 -0.18 5.06
N PHE A 359 -7.38 -0.67 4.11
CA PHE A 359 -7.76 -2.07 3.98
C PHE A 359 -6.53 -2.96 3.91
N PHE A 360 -5.60 -2.62 3.02
CA PHE A 360 -4.43 -3.42 2.72
C PHE A 360 -3.52 -3.57 3.94
N LEU A 361 -3.26 -2.47 4.65
CA LEU A 361 -2.47 -2.48 5.89
C LEU A 361 -3.19 -3.16 7.06
N SER A 362 -4.52 -3.00 7.16
CA SER A 362 -5.31 -3.67 8.21
C SER A 362 -5.28 -5.19 8.04
N LEU A 363 -5.41 -5.68 6.81
CA LEU A 363 -5.28 -7.10 6.49
C LEU A 363 -3.87 -7.63 6.81
N GLY A 364 -2.83 -6.85 6.49
CA GLY A 364 -1.45 -7.17 6.83
C GLY A 364 -1.20 -7.29 8.33
N ALA A 365 -1.67 -6.33 9.11
CA ALA A 365 -1.61 -6.38 10.57
C ALA A 365 -2.30 -7.64 11.11
N ALA A 366 -3.50 -7.97 10.61
CA ALA A 366 -4.22 -9.18 11.01
C ALA A 366 -3.45 -10.47 10.67
N PHE A 367 -2.77 -10.53 9.51
CA PHE A 367 -1.88 -11.64 9.16
C PHE A 367 -0.70 -11.72 10.13
N CYS A 368 -0.10 -10.59 10.52
CA CYS A 368 0.98 -10.59 11.51
C CYS A 368 0.52 -11.10 12.87
N CYS A 369 -0.61 -10.60 13.41
CA CYS A 369 -1.18 -11.10 14.67
C CYS A 369 -1.29 -12.63 14.65
N LEU A 370 -1.93 -13.18 13.60
CA LEU A 370 -2.16 -14.62 13.51
C LEU A 370 -0.85 -15.39 13.37
N ASN A 371 0.09 -14.89 12.56
CA ASN A 371 1.41 -15.51 12.43
C ASN A 371 2.27 -15.40 13.69
N ASP A 372 1.94 -14.52 14.63
CA ASP A 372 2.57 -14.41 15.95
C ASP A 372 1.79 -15.22 17.00
N ASN A 373 0.89 -16.11 16.54
CA ASN A 373 0.03 -16.96 17.37
C ASN A 373 -0.93 -16.16 18.28
N SER A 374 -1.38 -14.99 17.80
CA SER A 374 -2.29 -14.09 18.49
C SER A 374 -3.58 -13.88 17.68
N GLU A 375 -4.72 -13.81 18.36
CA GLU A 375 -6.01 -13.56 17.73
C GLU A 375 -6.11 -12.09 17.28
N PRO A 376 -6.31 -11.80 15.98
CA PRO A 376 -6.39 -10.42 15.52
C PRO A 376 -7.69 -9.76 15.97
N ARG A 377 -7.58 -8.51 16.46
CA ARG A 377 -8.73 -7.65 16.77
C ARG A 377 -8.89 -6.64 15.64
N ILE A 378 -9.63 -7.00 14.59
CA ILE A 378 -9.72 -6.19 13.36
C ILE A 378 -10.26 -4.78 13.64
N GLY A 379 -11.26 -4.62 14.51
CA GLY A 379 -11.75 -3.30 14.91
C GLY A 379 -10.67 -2.40 15.52
N GLU A 380 -9.82 -2.94 16.40
CA GLU A 380 -8.73 -2.19 17.03
C GLU A 380 -7.61 -1.86 16.03
N ILE A 381 -7.29 -2.79 15.12
CA ILE A 381 -6.34 -2.56 14.03
C ILE A 381 -6.80 -1.39 13.15
N VAL A 382 -8.06 -1.40 12.73
CA VAL A 382 -8.63 -0.35 11.88
C VAL A 382 -8.69 0.98 12.62
N LYS A 383 -9.11 0.99 13.89
CA LYS A 383 -9.08 2.21 14.74
C LYS A 383 -7.67 2.80 14.84
N ALA A 384 -6.65 1.97 15.06
CA ALA A 384 -5.26 2.40 15.21
C ALA A 384 -4.69 3.04 13.93
N ILE A 385 -5.06 2.52 12.75
CA ILE A 385 -4.66 3.10 11.46
C ILE A 385 -5.47 4.38 11.20
N ARG A 386 -6.79 4.36 11.43
CA ARG A 386 -7.70 5.49 11.19
C ARG A 386 -7.41 6.72 12.03
N SER A 387 -6.93 6.55 13.26
CA SER A 387 -6.55 7.66 14.15
C SER A 387 -5.34 8.45 13.64
N GLN A 388 -4.55 7.86 12.73
CA GLN A 388 -3.36 8.46 12.12
C GLN A 388 -3.60 8.87 10.66
N ARG A 389 -4.46 8.13 9.95
CA ARG A 389 -4.86 8.37 8.56
C ARG A 389 -6.39 8.34 8.47
N PRO A 390 -7.06 9.49 8.47
CA PRO A 390 -8.51 9.56 8.42
C PRO A 390 -9.05 8.80 7.21
N ASN A 391 -10.24 8.19 7.36
CA ASN A 391 -10.86 7.40 6.31
C ASN A 391 -10.06 6.16 5.86
N ALA A 392 -9.04 5.71 6.61
CA ALA A 392 -8.47 4.37 6.38
C ALA A 392 -9.59 3.32 6.54
N VAL A 393 -9.83 2.52 5.48
CA VAL A 393 -11.07 1.73 5.34
C VAL A 393 -12.31 2.62 5.33
N ASP A 394 -12.77 3.06 4.17
CA ASP A 394 -13.76 4.14 4.05
C ASP A 394 -15.21 3.66 3.82
N SER A 395 -15.43 2.34 3.73
CA SER A 395 -16.75 1.75 3.61
C SER A 395 -16.90 0.45 4.40
N ILE A 396 -18.13 0.10 4.75
CA ILE A 396 -18.44 -1.21 5.34
C ILE A 396 -18.12 -2.35 4.37
N LYS A 397 -18.22 -2.13 3.05
CA LYS A 397 -17.87 -3.13 2.04
C LYS A 397 -16.40 -3.49 2.17
N GLN A 398 -15.53 -2.49 2.24
CA GLN A 398 -14.11 -2.70 2.52
C GLN A 398 -13.91 -3.40 3.88
N TYR A 399 -14.55 -2.92 4.93
CA TYR A 399 -14.39 -3.47 6.28
C TYR A 399 -14.77 -4.96 6.36
N ALA A 400 -15.93 -5.34 5.82
CA ALA A 400 -16.39 -6.71 5.73
C ALA A 400 -15.46 -7.56 4.83
N SER A 401 -14.96 -7.01 3.73
CA SER A 401 -14.01 -7.69 2.86
C SER A 401 -12.65 -7.96 3.53
N ILE A 402 -12.25 -7.22 4.58
CA ILE A 402 -11.05 -7.57 5.37
C ILE A 402 -11.28 -8.94 6.01
N TYR A 403 -12.43 -9.15 6.65
CA TYR A 403 -12.80 -10.45 7.23
C TYR A 403 -12.82 -11.55 6.17
N LEU A 404 -13.41 -11.28 4.99
CA LEU A 404 -13.51 -12.28 3.92
C LEU A 404 -12.13 -12.68 3.36
N CYS A 405 -11.25 -11.70 3.12
CA CYS A 405 -9.85 -11.94 2.76
C CYS A 405 -9.10 -12.69 3.87
N PHE A 406 -9.35 -12.37 5.14
CA PHE A 406 -8.68 -12.99 6.27
C PHE A 406 -9.07 -14.47 6.43
N VAL A 407 -10.35 -14.80 6.31
CA VAL A 407 -10.79 -16.20 6.33
C VAL A 407 -10.34 -16.97 5.09
N TYR A 408 -10.21 -16.29 3.94
CA TYR A 408 -9.60 -16.87 2.74
C TYR A 408 -8.14 -17.26 2.99
N TYR A 409 -7.36 -16.36 3.62
CA TYR A 409 -5.97 -16.64 4.02
C TYR A 409 -5.87 -17.85 4.95
N ILE A 410 -6.72 -17.92 5.98
CA ILE A 410 -6.77 -19.08 6.89
C ILE A 410 -7.05 -20.36 6.12
N LYS A 411 -8.08 -20.38 5.27
CA LYS A 411 -8.45 -21.56 4.45
C LYS A 411 -7.30 -22.04 3.54
N LYS A 412 -6.38 -21.16 3.15
CA LYS A 412 -5.19 -21.52 2.38
C LYS A 412 -4.07 -22.12 3.22
N LYS A 413 -4.07 -21.91 4.53
CA LYS A 413 -3.05 -22.41 5.45
C LYS A 413 -3.46 -23.70 6.17
N ILE A 414 -4.75 -23.92 6.37
CA ILE A 414 -5.27 -25.05 7.14
C ILE A 414 -6.42 -25.74 6.40
N THR A 415 -6.64 -27.01 6.74
CA THR A 415 -7.89 -27.70 6.41
C THR A 415 -8.93 -27.39 7.49
N ILE A 416 -10.06 -26.80 7.12
CA ILE A 416 -11.16 -26.54 8.06
C ILE A 416 -11.69 -27.89 8.59
N PRO A 417 -11.79 -28.10 9.92
CA PRO A 417 -12.31 -29.33 10.49
C PRO A 417 -13.72 -29.65 9.97
N GLU A 418 -14.03 -30.93 9.73
CA GLU A 418 -15.30 -31.36 9.11
C GLU A 418 -16.54 -30.80 9.85
N GLY A 419 -16.54 -30.84 11.19
CA GLY A 419 -17.62 -30.30 12.02
C GLY A 419 -17.81 -28.78 11.95
N MET A 420 -16.90 -28.06 11.28
CA MET A 420 -16.96 -26.61 11.12
C MET A 420 -17.26 -26.17 9.68
N GLN A 421 -17.34 -27.09 8.71
CA GLN A 421 -17.51 -26.73 7.28
C GLN A 421 -18.78 -25.91 7.03
N GLN A 422 -19.92 -26.35 7.56
CA GLN A 422 -21.18 -25.63 7.43
C GLN A 422 -21.10 -24.22 8.05
N LYS A 423 -20.55 -24.11 9.26
CA LYS A 423 -20.32 -22.82 9.92
C LYS A 423 -19.44 -21.91 9.08
N PHE A 424 -18.36 -22.44 8.51
CA PHE A 424 -17.43 -21.68 7.69
C PHE A 424 -18.09 -21.17 6.39
N ASP A 425 -18.97 -21.97 5.78
CA ASP A 425 -19.76 -21.56 4.61
C ASP A 425 -20.81 -20.50 4.95
N ASP A 426 -21.51 -20.65 6.08
CA ASP A 426 -22.49 -19.66 6.56
C ASP A 426 -21.82 -18.34 6.95
N LEU A 427 -20.63 -18.41 7.56
CA LEU A 427 -19.77 -17.26 7.86
C LEU A 427 -19.43 -16.48 6.58
N LYS A 428 -18.94 -17.16 5.54
CA LYS A 428 -18.62 -16.50 4.25
C LYS A 428 -19.87 -15.88 3.63
N LYS A 429 -20.99 -16.59 3.59
CA LYS A 429 -22.27 -16.07 3.06
C LYS A 429 -22.74 -14.84 3.82
N GLY A 430 -22.65 -14.83 5.14
CA GLY A 430 -23.03 -13.69 5.97
C GLY A 430 -22.16 -12.47 5.72
N ILE A 431 -20.85 -12.64 5.56
CA ILE A 431 -19.94 -11.54 5.20
C ILE A 431 -20.22 -11.04 3.78
N GLU A 432 -20.41 -11.95 2.81
CA GLU A 432 -20.77 -11.59 1.43
C GLU A 432 -22.11 -10.85 1.36
N ALA A 433 -23.10 -11.19 2.20
CA ALA A 433 -24.35 -10.46 2.28
C ALA A 433 -24.13 -9.00 2.68
N ILE A 434 -23.30 -8.74 3.70
CA ILE A 434 -22.94 -7.37 4.13
C ILE A 434 -22.25 -6.59 2.99
N ILE A 435 -21.39 -7.24 2.20
CA ILE A 435 -20.70 -6.60 1.08
C ILE A 435 -21.67 -6.27 -0.07
N ARG A 436 -22.64 -7.15 -0.34
CA ARG A 436 -23.64 -6.97 -1.42
C ARG A 436 -24.68 -5.93 -1.09
N GLU A 437 -24.99 -5.72 0.19
CA GLU A 437 -25.93 -4.68 0.60
C GLU A 437 -25.47 -3.31 0.05
N ASP A 438 -26.27 -2.74 -0.84
CA ASP A 438 -26.02 -1.44 -1.40
C ASP A 438 -26.49 -0.36 -0.42
N LEU A 439 -25.54 0.25 0.28
CA LEU A 439 -25.81 1.31 1.26
C LEU A 439 -25.99 2.70 0.63
N SER A 440 -26.26 2.76 -0.67
CA SER A 440 -26.75 3.97 -1.33
C SER A 440 -28.08 4.47 -0.74
N ILE A 441 -28.71 3.72 0.18
CA ILE A 441 -30.02 4.01 0.78
C ILE A 441 -29.92 4.58 2.22
N MET A 442 -28.73 4.82 2.80
CA MET A 442 -28.59 5.13 4.23
C MET A 442 -27.94 6.48 4.64
N TYR A 443 -27.71 7.44 3.72
CA TYR A 443 -27.32 8.82 4.07
C TYR A 443 -27.90 9.87 3.15
#